data_AF-A0A081A2Q4-F1
#
_entry.id   AF-A0A081A2Q4-F1
#
_cell.length_a   1.000
_cell.length_b   1.000
_cell.length_c   1.000
_cell.angle_alpha   90.00
_cell.angle_beta   90.00
_cell.angle_gamma   90.00
#
_symmetry.space_group_name_H-M   'P 1'
#
loop_
_entity.id
_entity.type
_entity.pdbx_description
1 polymer ?
#
loop_
_entity_poly.entity_id
_entity_poly.type
_entity_poly.pdbx_seq_one_letter_code
_entity_poly.pdbx_strand_id
1 'polypeptide(L)'
;MLTRKITGCALAASLGLDFISNVSAVTATSYTTKSGLLPWVDVDTPSSAQNYTSSRGDVWTLTMSDEFNVEGRSFEAGDDHLWTAMEIADGVNSALEVYSTNMTGTECDSDGHCYFFINTTDETIEETVWNSYMSPPGYETVYFYYRSGMVQSWNKFCFQGGMIEVRVQLPGAVTNASGNPDVA
;
A
#
# COMPACT_ATOMS: atom_id res chain seq x y z
N MET A 1 -5.12 6.37 -3.49
CA MET A 1 -5.71 7.67 -3.08
C MET A 1 -6.52 7.51 -1.79
N LEU A 2 -6.16 8.18 -0.68
CA LEU A 2 -6.88 8.09 0.62
C LEU A 2 -7.38 9.44 1.12
N THR A 3 -8.57 9.50 1.72
CA THR A 3 -9.15 10.79 2.17
C THR A 3 -9.78 10.78 3.59
N ARG A 4 -9.83 11.95 4.27
CA ARG A 4 -10.36 12.12 5.66
C ARG A 4 -11.45 13.20 5.79
N LYS A 5 -12.42 12.96 6.68
CA LYS A 5 -13.58 13.84 7.01
C LYS A 5 -13.25 14.94 8.03
N ILE A 6 -13.82 16.14 7.84
CA ILE A 6 -13.82 17.25 8.82
C ILE A 6 -15.20 17.36 9.47
N THR A 7 -15.28 17.48 10.80
CA THR A 7 -16.57 17.70 11.49
C THR A 7 -16.41 18.79 12.55
N GLY A 8 -17.09 19.93 12.34
CA GLY A 8 -17.25 21.00 13.33
C GLY A 8 -18.36 20.64 14.31
N CYS A 9 -18.07 20.74 15.61
CA CYS A 9 -18.98 20.33 16.69
C CYS A 9 -19.71 21.56 17.26
N ALA A 10 -21.03 21.58 17.20
CA ALA A 10 -21.88 22.56 17.90
C ALA A 10 -22.36 21.94 19.23
N LEU A 11 -22.14 22.64 20.34
CA LEU A 11 -22.52 22.20 21.69
C LEU A 11 -24.00 22.51 21.99
N ALA A 12 -24.74 21.50 22.44
CA ALA A 12 -25.99 21.64 23.19
C ALA A 12 -25.73 21.24 24.65
N ALA A 13 -26.14 22.09 25.60
CA ALA A 13 -25.88 21.92 27.03
C ALA A 13 -26.96 21.04 27.71
N SER A 14 -26.53 20.03 28.46
CA SER A 14 -27.34 19.35 29.48
C SER A 14 -26.54 19.28 30.78
N LEU A 15 -27.18 19.59 31.91
CA LEU A 15 -26.57 19.69 33.23
C LEU A 15 -26.46 18.30 33.88
N GLY A 16 -25.26 17.71 33.87
CA GLY A 16 -24.87 16.56 34.69
C GLY A 16 -23.60 16.89 35.47
N LEU A 17 -23.51 16.42 36.73
CA LEU A 17 -22.29 16.55 37.53
C LEU A 17 -21.20 15.64 36.94
N ASP A 18 -20.31 16.22 36.14
CA ASP A 18 -19.15 15.52 35.58
C ASP A 18 -17.88 15.91 36.33
N PHE A 19 -17.16 14.88 36.80
CA PHE A 19 -15.79 15.00 37.27
C PHE A 19 -14.94 15.57 36.13
N ILE A 20 -14.54 16.84 36.25
CA ILE A 20 -13.69 17.53 35.27
C ILE A 20 -12.28 16.93 35.35
N SER A 21 -12.05 15.85 34.62
CA SER A 21 -10.71 15.47 34.22
C SER A 21 -10.29 16.46 33.14
N ASN A 22 -9.42 17.42 33.48
CA ASN A 22 -8.76 18.29 32.51
C ASN A 22 -7.82 17.44 31.65
N VAL A 23 -8.37 16.71 30.70
CA VAL A 23 -7.61 16.18 29.57
C VAL A 23 -7.41 17.38 28.65
N SER A 24 -6.30 18.09 28.85
CA SER A 24 -5.83 19.05 27.87
C SER A 24 -5.71 18.31 26.55
N ALA A 25 -6.64 18.57 25.63
CA ALA A 25 -6.50 18.13 24.25
C ALA A 25 -5.14 18.64 23.78
N VAL A 26 -4.22 17.71 23.51
CA VAL A 26 -2.96 18.05 22.84
C VAL A 26 -3.39 18.58 21.49
N THR A 27 -3.44 19.91 21.35
CA THR A 27 -3.54 20.56 20.06
C THR A 27 -2.30 20.14 19.29
N ALA A 28 -2.45 19.10 18.46
CA ALA A 28 -1.40 18.68 17.56
C ALA A 28 -1.09 19.88 16.68
N THR A 29 0.05 20.52 16.92
CA THR A 29 0.51 21.65 16.12
C THR A 29 0.80 21.10 14.73
N SER A 30 -0.13 21.27 13.79
CA SER A 30 0.08 20.88 12.40
C SER A 30 0.98 21.92 11.76
N TYR A 31 2.26 21.60 11.60
CA TYR A 31 3.18 22.45 10.87
C TYR A 31 2.91 22.28 9.37
N THR A 32 2.44 23.34 8.74
CA THR A 32 2.29 23.36 7.28
C THR A 32 3.67 23.52 6.65
N THR A 33 3.95 22.74 5.62
CA THR A 33 5.17 22.90 4.84
C THR A 33 5.14 24.26 4.14
N LYS A 34 6.27 24.97 4.08
CA LYS A 34 6.36 26.25 3.36
C LYS A 34 6.07 26.09 1.86
N SER A 35 6.33 24.90 1.32
CA SER A 35 6.04 24.52 -0.06
C SER A 35 4.55 24.23 -0.31
N GLY A 36 3.73 24.02 0.73
CA GLY A 36 2.35 23.59 0.59
C GLY A 36 2.18 22.12 0.21
N LEU A 37 3.28 21.36 0.11
CA LEU A 37 3.27 19.93 -0.18
C LEU A 37 2.96 19.14 1.08
N LEU A 38 1.97 18.25 1.01
CA LEU A 38 1.66 17.34 2.10
C LEU A 38 2.70 16.20 2.11
N PRO A 39 3.13 15.72 3.29
CA PRO A 39 4.25 14.79 3.41
C PRO A 39 4.05 13.41 2.78
N TRP A 40 2.80 13.04 2.48
CA TRP A 40 2.44 11.70 1.96
C TRP A 40 1.65 11.76 0.65
N VAL A 41 1.57 12.95 0.05
CA VAL A 41 0.84 13.20 -1.19
C VAL A 41 1.87 13.46 -2.26
N ASP A 42 1.82 12.65 -3.31
CA ASP A 42 2.65 12.84 -4.48
C ASP A 42 2.42 14.24 -5.08
N VAL A 43 3.52 14.88 -5.48
CA VAL A 43 3.53 16.20 -6.08
C VAL A 43 2.82 16.21 -7.44
N ASP A 44 2.78 15.06 -8.12
CA ASP A 44 2.12 14.90 -9.41
C ASP A 44 0.63 14.57 -9.28
N THR A 45 0.12 14.37 -8.06
CA THR A 45 -1.32 14.10 -7.87
C THR A 45 -2.16 15.29 -8.31
N PRO A 46 -3.10 15.10 -9.27
CA PRO A 46 -3.83 16.19 -9.87
C PRO A 46 -4.70 16.95 -8.86
N SER A 47 -4.89 18.25 -9.07
CA SER A 47 -5.68 19.11 -8.18
C SER A 47 -7.14 18.64 -8.03
N SER A 48 -7.69 17.98 -9.04
CA SER A 48 -9.02 17.36 -9.01
C SER A 48 -9.13 16.21 -8.02
N ALA A 49 -8.01 15.58 -7.64
CA ALA A 49 -7.94 14.49 -6.68
C ALA A 49 -7.69 14.99 -5.24
N GLN A 50 -7.41 16.27 -5.01
CA GLN A 50 -7.08 16.73 -3.66
C GLN A 50 -8.27 16.68 -2.69
N ASN A 51 -9.50 16.73 -3.21
CA ASN A 51 -10.73 16.61 -2.42
C ASN A 51 -11.75 15.72 -3.12
N TYR A 52 -12.50 14.96 -2.32
CA TYR A 52 -13.62 14.15 -2.78
C TYR A 52 -14.89 14.51 -1.99
N THR A 53 -16.04 14.54 -2.66
CA THR A 53 -17.33 14.69 -1.99
C THR A 53 -17.99 13.32 -1.93
N SER A 54 -18.13 12.78 -0.73
CA SER A 54 -18.78 11.48 -0.51
C SER A 54 -20.25 11.49 -0.92
N SER A 55 -20.81 10.30 -1.13
CA SER A 55 -22.25 10.12 -1.39
C SER A 55 -23.15 10.64 -0.27
N ARG A 56 -22.59 10.91 0.92
CA ARG A 56 -23.30 11.49 2.08
C ARG A 56 -23.12 13.01 2.20
N GLY A 57 -22.43 13.64 1.24
CA GLY A 57 -22.16 15.08 1.23
C GLY A 57 -20.95 15.51 2.06
N ASP A 58 -20.28 14.58 2.77
CA ASP A 58 -19.06 14.89 3.49
C ASP A 58 -17.91 15.16 2.50
N VAL A 59 -17.15 16.23 2.74
CA VAL A 59 -15.91 16.52 2.01
C VAL A 59 -14.75 15.80 2.68
N TRP A 60 -13.93 15.18 1.84
CA TRP A 60 -12.88 14.27 2.18
C TRP A 60 -11.57 14.78 1.56
N THR A 61 -10.58 15.11 2.39
CA THR A 61 -9.28 15.66 1.94
C THR A 61 -8.25 14.57 1.76
N LEU A 62 -7.52 14.60 0.65
CA LEU A 62 -6.44 13.66 0.34
C LEU A 62 -5.37 13.65 1.44
N THR A 63 -5.01 12.45 1.89
CA THR A 63 -4.04 12.20 2.95
C THR A 63 -2.85 11.40 2.45
N MET A 64 -3.04 10.54 1.45
CA MET A 64 -1.96 9.76 0.85
C MET A 64 -2.24 9.49 -0.64
N SER A 65 -1.22 9.66 -1.48
CA SER A 65 -1.23 9.30 -2.90
C SER A 65 0.17 8.99 -3.40
N ASP A 66 0.22 8.21 -4.48
CA ASP A 66 1.41 7.96 -5.28
C ASP A 66 0.92 7.69 -6.71
N GLU A 67 1.44 8.45 -7.67
CA GLU A 67 1.12 8.28 -9.10
C GLU A 67 2.15 7.39 -9.80
N PHE A 68 3.27 7.05 -9.13
CA PHE A 68 4.36 6.24 -9.66
C PHE A 68 5.02 6.79 -10.94
N ASN A 69 5.03 8.12 -11.11
CA ASN A 69 5.54 8.79 -12.32
C ASN A 69 7.08 8.94 -12.40
N VAL A 70 7.83 8.38 -11.44
CA VAL A 70 9.29 8.45 -11.42
C VAL A 70 9.83 7.08 -11.78
N GLU A 71 10.54 6.98 -12.91
CA GLU A 71 11.17 5.76 -13.41
C GLU A 71 12.27 5.24 -12.49
N GLY A 72 12.42 3.92 -12.39
CA GLY A 72 13.55 3.27 -11.73
C GLY A 72 13.55 3.42 -10.20
N ARG A 73 12.38 3.63 -9.56
CA ARG A 73 12.27 3.59 -8.11
C ARG A 73 12.56 2.18 -7.62
N SER A 74 13.44 2.11 -6.62
CA SER A 74 13.66 0.92 -5.80
C SER A 74 12.77 1.01 -4.57
N PHE A 75 12.13 -0.11 -4.21
CA PHE A 75 11.35 -0.22 -2.99
C PHE A 75 12.08 -1.01 -1.90
N GLU A 76 13.39 -1.17 -2.02
CA GLU A 76 14.22 -1.72 -0.94
C GLU A 76 14.05 -0.91 0.35
N ALA A 77 14.37 -1.55 1.48
CA ALA A 77 14.24 -0.94 2.78
C ALA A 77 15.13 0.31 2.91
N GLY A 78 14.51 1.50 2.85
CA GLY A 78 15.16 2.80 3.00
C GLY A 78 15.35 3.58 1.68
N ASP A 79 15.07 2.98 0.53
CA ASP A 79 15.21 3.64 -0.77
C ASP A 79 13.99 4.52 -1.11
N ASP A 80 12.80 4.10 -0.67
CA ASP A 80 11.56 4.82 -0.89
C ASP A 80 10.94 5.34 0.42
N HIS A 81 10.42 6.57 0.36
CA HIS A 81 9.87 7.27 1.53
C HIS A 81 8.43 6.85 1.87
N LEU A 82 7.69 6.27 0.92
CA LEU A 82 6.30 5.85 1.08
C LEU A 82 6.16 4.34 1.17
N TRP A 83 6.96 3.61 0.40
CA TRP A 83 6.78 2.17 0.17
C TRP A 83 8.00 1.35 0.58
N THR A 84 7.77 0.06 0.81
CA THR A 84 8.81 -0.95 1.08
C THR A 84 8.37 -2.28 0.52
N ALA A 85 9.22 -2.89 -0.29
CA ALA A 85 9.07 -4.24 -0.76
C ALA A 85 9.51 -5.24 0.32
N MET A 86 8.89 -6.41 0.31
CA MET A 86 9.14 -7.47 1.29
C MET A 86 10.02 -8.55 0.69
N GLU A 87 10.94 -9.08 1.51
CA GLU A 87 11.69 -10.31 1.22
C GLU A 87 11.23 -11.41 2.20
N ILE A 88 10.35 -12.29 1.75
CA ILE A 88 9.70 -13.31 2.59
C ILE A 88 9.11 -14.44 1.74
N ALA A 89 9.33 -15.68 2.18
CA ALA A 89 8.63 -16.85 1.65
C ALA A 89 7.17 -16.85 2.13
N ASP A 90 6.20 -16.92 1.21
CA ASP A 90 4.78 -16.93 1.57
C ASP A 90 4.38 -18.31 2.10
N GLY A 91 4.62 -18.51 3.41
CA GLY A 91 4.39 -19.79 4.09
C GLY A 91 2.94 -20.04 4.50
N VAL A 92 1.97 -19.20 4.11
CA VAL A 92 0.56 -19.36 4.49
C VAL A 92 -0.28 -19.89 3.33
N ASN A 93 -1.37 -20.60 3.64
CA ASN A 93 -2.37 -21.05 2.65
C ASN A 93 -1.84 -21.89 1.48
N SER A 94 -0.74 -22.62 1.66
CA SER A 94 -0.09 -23.39 0.59
C SER A 94 0.34 -22.52 -0.61
N ALA A 95 0.80 -21.30 -0.35
CA ALA A 95 1.39 -20.46 -1.39
C ALA A 95 2.59 -21.17 -2.02
N LEU A 96 2.82 -20.87 -3.30
CA LEU A 96 3.88 -21.47 -4.11
C LEU A 96 4.98 -20.46 -4.42
N GLU A 97 4.87 -19.25 -3.89
CA GLU A 97 5.72 -18.12 -4.19
C GLU A 97 6.58 -17.62 -3.01
N VAL A 98 7.70 -17.01 -3.35
CA VAL A 98 8.48 -16.14 -2.46
C VAL A 98 8.31 -14.70 -2.95
N TYR A 99 8.04 -13.79 -2.02
CA TYR A 99 8.11 -12.36 -2.31
C TYR A 99 9.56 -11.90 -2.20
N SER A 100 10.04 -11.24 -3.24
CA SER A 100 11.35 -10.63 -3.26
C SER A 100 11.30 -9.18 -3.68
N THR A 101 12.24 -8.41 -3.14
CA THR A 101 12.32 -6.97 -3.34
C THR A 101 12.60 -6.61 -4.80
N ASN A 102 13.42 -7.42 -5.48
CA ASN A 102 13.81 -7.26 -6.88
C ASN A 102 12.71 -7.60 -7.90
N MET A 103 11.50 -7.95 -7.46
CA MET A 103 10.33 -8.19 -8.32
C MET A 103 9.38 -6.99 -8.37
N THR A 104 9.79 -5.84 -7.86
CA THR A 104 8.98 -4.63 -7.79
C THR A 104 9.79 -3.43 -8.26
N GLY A 105 9.11 -2.46 -8.86
CA GLY A 105 9.77 -1.24 -9.31
C GLY A 105 8.80 -0.32 -10.05
N THR A 106 9.36 0.72 -10.64
CA THR A 106 8.64 1.61 -11.57
C THR A 106 9.36 1.66 -12.91
N GLU A 107 8.58 1.60 -13.98
CA GLU A 107 9.06 1.67 -15.36
C GLU A 107 8.18 2.66 -16.14
N CYS A 108 8.69 3.17 -17.26
CA CYS A 108 7.94 4.03 -18.15
C CYS A 108 7.93 3.46 -19.57
N ASP A 109 6.76 3.46 -20.19
CA ASP A 109 6.59 3.10 -21.58
C ASP A 109 7.17 4.18 -22.52
N SER A 110 7.40 3.80 -23.77
CA SER A 110 7.90 4.72 -24.81
C SER A 110 7.01 5.94 -25.10
N ASP A 111 5.74 5.89 -24.68
CA ASP A 111 4.78 7.00 -24.78
C ASP A 111 4.83 7.96 -23.57
N GLY A 112 5.70 7.68 -22.59
CA GLY A 112 5.89 8.47 -21.38
C GLY A 112 4.94 8.10 -20.25
N HIS A 113 4.14 7.02 -20.37
CA HIS A 113 3.34 6.53 -19.25
C HIS A 113 4.19 5.71 -18.29
N CYS A 114 4.33 6.19 -17.06
CA CYS A 114 5.03 5.50 -16.00
C CYS A 114 4.07 4.72 -15.11
N TYR A 115 4.52 3.58 -14.61
CA TYR A 115 3.71 2.69 -13.78
C TYR A 115 4.56 1.93 -12.77
N PHE A 116 3.92 1.59 -11.66
CA PHE A 116 4.39 0.56 -10.74
C PHE A 116 4.11 -0.82 -11.33
N PHE A 117 5.10 -1.72 -11.25
CA PHE A 117 4.94 -3.11 -11.67
C PHE A 117 5.33 -4.08 -10.56
N ILE A 118 4.69 -5.26 -10.61
CA ILE A 118 5.11 -6.46 -9.91
C ILE A 118 5.41 -7.49 -11.00
N ASN A 119 6.64 -7.99 -11.03
CA ASN A 119 7.02 -9.08 -11.90
C ASN A 119 6.83 -10.42 -11.20
N THR A 120 6.67 -11.50 -11.97
CA THR A 120 6.62 -12.85 -11.44
C THR A 120 7.34 -13.79 -12.38
N THR A 121 8.27 -14.58 -11.84
CA THR A 121 9.09 -15.53 -12.60
C THR A 121 8.88 -16.95 -12.07
N ASP A 122 8.96 -17.92 -12.97
CA ASP A 122 8.98 -19.34 -12.65
C ASP A 122 10.41 -19.76 -12.27
N GLU A 123 10.62 -20.13 -11.01
CA GLU A 123 11.91 -20.61 -10.53
C GLU A 123 11.73 -21.54 -9.33
N THR A 124 12.60 -22.53 -9.19
CA THR A 124 12.61 -23.40 -8.00
C THR A 124 13.48 -22.78 -6.92
N ILE A 125 12.87 -22.34 -5.83
CA ILE A 125 13.52 -21.70 -4.69
C ILE A 125 13.46 -22.68 -3.53
N GLU A 126 14.61 -22.98 -2.93
CA GLU A 126 14.68 -23.79 -1.73
C GLU A 126 14.88 -22.91 -0.49
N GLU A 127 14.03 -23.09 0.51
CA GLU A 127 14.11 -22.37 1.78
C GLU A 127 14.25 -23.35 2.92
N THR A 128 15.18 -23.08 3.83
CA THR A 128 15.38 -23.91 5.03
C THR A 128 14.64 -23.26 6.20
N VAL A 129 13.51 -23.85 6.57
CA VAL A 129 12.63 -23.32 7.62
C VAL A 129 12.66 -24.20 8.87
N TRP A 130 12.41 -23.60 10.03
CA TRP A 130 12.25 -24.35 11.28
C TRP A 130 10.81 -24.85 11.41
N ASN A 131 10.63 -26.16 11.51
CA ASN A 131 9.32 -26.79 11.66
C ASN A 131 9.13 -27.31 13.09
N SER A 132 8.33 -26.57 13.89
CA SER A 132 7.98 -26.95 15.26
C SER A 132 7.01 -28.12 15.37
N TYR A 133 6.37 -28.51 14.26
CA TYR A 133 5.37 -29.58 14.21
C TYR A 133 5.96 -30.95 13.84
N MET A 134 7.24 -31.01 13.46
CA MET A 134 7.97 -32.28 13.29
C MET A 134 8.25 -32.96 14.64
N SER A 135 8.41 -34.29 14.62
CA SER A 135 8.80 -35.09 15.80
C SER A 135 10.05 -35.91 15.51
N PRO A 136 11.26 -35.48 15.97
CA PRO A 136 11.53 -34.26 16.75
C PRO A 136 11.44 -32.97 15.90
N PRO A 137 11.20 -31.79 16.52
CA PRO A 137 11.29 -30.50 15.82
C PRO A 137 12.67 -30.29 15.19
N GLY A 138 12.70 -29.73 13.99
CA GLY A 138 13.94 -29.60 13.23
C GLY A 138 13.82 -28.65 12.04
N TYR A 139 14.93 -28.49 11.33
CA TYR A 139 14.97 -27.79 10.05
C TYR A 139 14.49 -28.70 8.93
N GLU A 140 13.66 -28.14 8.05
CA GLU A 140 13.15 -28.79 6.85
C GLU A 140 13.38 -27.87 5.65
N THR A 141 13.78 -28.46 4.53
CA THR A 141 13.90 -27.75 3.26
C THR A 141 12.56 -27.82 2.53
N VAL A 142 11.98 -26.66 2.24
CA VAL A 142 10.74 -26.52 1.47
C VAL A 142 11.04 -25.88 0.12
N TYR A 143 10.20 -26.16 -0.86
CA TYR A 143 10.37 -25.67 -2.22
C TYR A 143 9.22 -24.76 -2.63
N PHE A 144 9.56 -23.61 -3.17
CA PHE A 144 8.67 -22.67 -3.85
C PHE A 144 8.97 -22.69 -5.35
N TYR A 145 7.99 -22.34 -6.18
CA TYR A 145 8.06 -22.46 -7.63
C TYR A 145 7.92 -21.13 -8.37
N TYR A 146 7.62 -20.06 -7.64
CA TYR A 146 7.47 -18.73 -8.19
C TYR A 146 8.21 -17.71 -7.33
N ARG A 147 8.79 -16.70 -7.98
CA ARG A 147 9.22 -15.47 -7.30
C ARG A 147 8.31 -14.34 -7.74
N SER A 148 7.76 -13.59 -6.79
CA SER A 148 6.89 -12.45 -7.04
C SER A 148 7.28 -11.26 -6.15
N GLY A 149 6.49 -10.21 -6.14
CA GLY A 149 6.76 -8.99 -5.37
C GLY A 149 5.59 -8.61 -4.47
N MET A 150 5.89 -8.14 -3.26
CA MET A 150 4.92 -7.57 -2.33
C MET A 150 5.43 -6.24 -1.82
N VAL A 151 4.63 -5.18 -1.95
CA VAL A 151 4.96 -3.84 -1.47
C VAL A 151 3.96 -3.39 -0.41
N GLN A 152 4.47 -2.80 0.67
CA GLN A 152 3.69 -2.25 1.77
C GLN A 152 4.02 -0.77 1.97
N SER A 153 3.06 0.00 2.48
CA SER A 153 3.33 1.39 2.87
C SER A 153 3.98 1.45 4.26
N TRP A 154 4.92 2.38 4.45
CA TRP A 154 5.55 2.63 5.75
C TRP A 154 4.56 3.08 6.81
N ASN A 155 3.54 3.86 6.42
CA ASN A 155 2.68 4.56 7.37
C ASN A 155 1.62 3.66 8.04
N LYS A 156 1.42 2.41 7.61
CA LYS A 156 0.41 1.47 8.18
C LYS A 156 -0.83 2.18 8.73
N PHE A 157 -1.61 2.79 7.85
CA PHE A 157 -2.72 3.65 8.27
C PHE A 157 -3.83 2.84 8.97
N CYS A 158 -4.40 3.40 10.03
CA CYS A 158 -5.63 2.88 10.62
C CYS A 158 -6.83 3.32 9.79
N PHE A 159 -7.39 2.42 8.98
CA PHE A 159 -8.53 2.72 8.12
C PHE A 159 -9.85 2.62 8.91
N GLN A 160 -10.35 3.77 9.37
CA GLN A 160 -11.63 3.85 10.11
C GLN A 160 -12.78 4.43 9.27
N GLY A 161 -12.48 4.87 8.04
CA GLY A 161 -13.43 5.48 7.12
C GLY A 161 -12.71 6.34 6.09
N GLY A 162 -13.32 6.49 4.92
CA GLY A 162 -12.75 7.18 3.77
C GLY A 162 -12.90 6.32 2.52
N MET A 163 -12.04 6.56 1.54
CA MET A 163 -12.00 5.83 0.28
C MET A 163 -10.56 5.49 -0.07
N ILE A 164 -10.36 4.32 -0.67
CA ILE A 164 -9.11 3.94 -1.32
C ILE A 164 -9.42 3.77 -2.80
N GLU A 165 -8.79 4.57 -3.64
CA GLU A 165 -8.85 4.40 -5.09
C GLU A 165 -7.48 4.00 -5.63
N VAL A 166 -7.49 3.01 -6.52
CA VAL A 166 -6.32 2.48 -7.23
C VAL A 166 -6.69 2.25 -8.69
N ARG A 167 -5.77 2.58 -9.60
CA ARG A 167 -5.86 2.20 -11.02
C ARG A 167 -4.86 1.09 -11.25
N VAL A 168 -5.35 -0.12 -11.50
CA VAL A 168 -4.52 -1.32 -11.62
C VAL A 168 -4.89 -2.08 -12.88
N GLN A 169 -3.87 -2.54 -13.59
CA GLN A 169 -4.01 -3.58 -14.62
C GLN A 169 -3.65 -4.92 -14.00
N LEU A 170 -4.60 -5.83 -13.93
CA LEU A 170 -4.36 -7.17 -13.41
C LEU A 170 -3.49 -7.97 -14.41
N PRO A 171 -2.63 -8.87 -13.92
CA PRO A 171 -1.93 -9.81 -14.79
C PRO A 171 -2.96 -10.63 -15.57
N GLY A 172 -2.79 -10.66 -16.89
CA GLY A 172 -3.77 -11.25 -17.79
C GLY A 172 -3.07 -11.97 -18.92
N ALA A 173 -3.40 -13.25 -19.07
CA ALA A 173 -3.01 -14.08 -20.19
C ALA A 173 -3.88 -13.69 -21.39
N VAL A 174 -3.58 -12.57 -22.04
CA VAL A 174 -4.42 -11.93 -23.09
C VAL A 174 -3.96 -12.24 -24.52
N THR A 175 -2.97 -13.13 -24.68
CA THR A 175 -2.43 -13.51 -25.98
C THR A 175 -2.51 -15.03 -26.16
N ASN A 176 -2.62 -15.51 -27.39
CA ASN A 176 -2.67 -16.95 -27.65
C ASN A 176 -1.37 -17.67 -27.20
N ALA A 177 -0.25 -16.94 -27.11
CA ALA A 177 1.03 -17.45 -26.60
C ALA A 177 1.01 -17.76 -25.10
N SER A 178 0.07 -17.18 -24.35
CA SER A 178 -0.07 -17.41 -22.92
C SER A 178 -0.71 -18.76 -22.56
N GLY A 179 -1.23 -19.50 -23.55
CA GLY A 179 -1.90 -20.79 -23.33
C GLY A 179 -3.24 -20.69 -22.62
N ASN A 180 -3.79 -19.49 -22.43
CA ASN A 180 -5.09 -19.28 -21.83
C ASN A 180 -6.20 -19.73 -22.80
N PRO A 181 -7.03 -20.73 -22.44
CA PRO A 181 -8.09 -21.25 -23.30
C PRO A 181 -9.23 -20.24 -23.54
N ASP A 182 -9.29 -19.16 -22.77
CA ASP A 182 -10.29 -18.10 -22.89
C ASP A 182 -9.86 -16.97 -23.85
N VAL A 183 -8.63 -17.02 -24.39
CA VAL A 183 -8.18 -16.11 -25.46
C VAL A 183 -8.62 -16.68 -26.79
N ALA A 184 -9.79 -16.24 -27.24
CA ALA A 184 -10.38 -16.63 -28.53
C ALA A 184 -9.60 -16.13 -29.75
#